data_AF-A0A3P7NWV1-F1
#
_entry.id   AF-A0A3P7NWV1-F1
#
_cell.length_a   1.000
_cell.length_b   1.000
_cell.length_c   1.000
_cell.angle_alpha   90.00
_cell.angle_beta   90.00
_cell.angle_gamma   90.00
#
_symmetry.space_group_name_H-M   'P 1'
#
loop_
_entity.id
_entity.type
_entity.pdbx_description
1 polymer ?
#
loop_
_entity_poly.entity_id
_entity_poly.type
_entity_poly.pdbx_seq_one_letter_code
_entity_poly.pdbx_strand_id
1 'polypeptide(L)'
;MEDNVWIMIVWRFAKARKSGLLTWKAKSELVNQYMERMVSPFFDSVYLVSPKIIEMNVEDVHQLAKIPSLPANLKLEQFDELLALPSDLSFLPLANIPRNVLRLTALEMLDATRIPKHLISYIGPTITVEIKPKQGFYQNHLSMDIPYCNNCILQQHFLPFTMILKGLLLAREMRFGPFRAD
;
A
#
# COMPACT_ATOMS: atom_id res chain seq x y z
N MET A 1 -28.53 20.94 -7.10
CA MET A 1 -27.53 21.26 -6.07
C MET A 1 -26.50 20.17 -6.20
N GLU A 2 -25.41 20.45 -6.92
CA GLU A 2 -24.31 19.49 -7.09
C GLU A 2 -23.65 19.34 -5.72
N ASP A 3 -24.00 18.26 -5.03
CA ASP A 3 -23.25 17.84 -3.86
C ASP A 3 -21.82 17.60 -4.33
N ASN A 4 -20.91 18.49 -3.90
CA ASN A 4 -19.47 18.31 -4.01
C ASN A 4 -19.08 17.09 -3.18
N VAL A 5 -19.38 15.90 -3.70
CA VAL A 5 -18.84 14.65 -3.21
C VAL A 5 -17.36 14.73 -3.54
N TRP A 6 -16.56 15.07 -2.53
CA TRP A 6 -15.12 14.94 -2.60
C TRP A 6 -14.84 13.45 -2.88
N ILE A 7 -14.65 13.11 -4.17
CA ILE A 7 -14.29 11.76 -4.57
C ILE A 7 -12.86 11.58 -4.06
N MET A 8 -12.73 10.86 -2.95
CA MET A 8 -11.44 10.51 -2.40
C MET A 8 -10.83 9.43 -3.30
N ILE A 9 -9.76 9.80 -3.98
CA ILE A 9 -9.07 8.98 -4.95
C ILE A 9 -7.75 8.52 -4.33
N VAL A 10 -7.39 7.26 -4.58
CA VAL A 10 -6.06 6.74 -4.27
C VAL A 10 -5.39 6.26 -5.55
N TRP A 11 -4.08 6.51 -5.63
CA TRP A 11 -3.24 6.04 -6.72
C TRP A 11 -2.32 4.93 -6.24
N ARG A 12 -2.37 3.79 -6.92
CA ARG A 12 -1.52 2.64 -6.64
C ARG A 12 -0.40 2.56 -7.67
N PHE A 13 0.82 2.87 -7.21
CA PHE A 13 2.04 2.73 -7.99
C PHE A 13 2.69 1.35 -7.80
N ALA A 14 3.37 0.87 -8.84
CA ALA A 14 4.11 -0.38 -8.79
C ALA A 14 5.47 -0.21 -8.11
N LYS A 15 5.92 -1.25 -7.39
CA LYS A 15 7.22 -1.31 -6.73
C LYS A 15 8.11 -2.40 -7.33
N ALA A 16 9.41 -2.12 -7.45
CA ALA A 16 10.40 -3.12 -7.81
C ALA A 16 10.62 -4.08 -6.63
N ARG A 17 10.47 -5.40 -6.88
CA ARG A 17 10.50 -6.44 -5.83
C ARG A 17 11.79 -6.45 -4.99
N LYS A 18 12.95 -6.18 -5.61
CA LYS A 18 14.26 -6.26 -4.93
C LYS A 18 14.53 -5.04 -4.06
N SER A 19 14.19 -3.85 -4.52
CA SER A 19 14.52 -2.60 -3.82
C SER A 19 13.36 -2.03 -2.99
N GLY A 20 12.12 -2.45 -3.26
CA GLY A 20 10.92 -1.86 -2.63
C GLY A 20 10.59 -0.45 -3.11
N LEU A 21 11.41 0.13 -4.00
CA LEU A 21 11.24 1.45 -4.59
C LEU A 21 10.19 1.43 -5.70
N LEU A 22 9.63 2.58 -6.03
CA LEU A 22 8.74 2.71 -7.18
C LEU A 22 9.48 2.35 -8.48
N THR A 23 8.73 1.80 -9.45
CA THR A 23 9.30 1.36 -10.72
C THR A 23 8.53 1.89 -11.91
N TRP A 24 9.27 2.25 -12.96
CA TRP A 24 8.70 2.63 -14.24
C TRP A 24 8.19 1.44 -15.06
N LYS A 25 8.62 0.23 -14.73
CA LYS A 25 8.18 -1.03 -15.37
C LYS A 25 6.86 -1.52 -14.78
N ALA A 26 5.93 -0.60 -14.52
CA ALA A 26 4.61 -0.94 -14.03
C ALA A 26 3.89 -1.80 -15.07
N LYS A 27 3.21 -2.84 -14.60
CA LYS A 27 2.40 -3.74 -15.45
C LYS A 27 0.92 -3.52 -15.15
N SER A 28 0.50 -2.26 -15.12
CA SER A 28 -0.82 -1.83 -14.67
C SER A 28 -1.92 -2.43 -15.53
N GLU A 29 -1.71 -2.46 -16.85
CA GLU A 29 -2.62 -3.03 -17.85
C GLU A 29 -2.78 -4.54 -17.65
N LEU A 30 -1.68 -5.25 -17.40
CA LEU A 30 -1.71 -6.69 -17.16
C LEU A 30 -2.47 -7.02 -15.87
N VAL A 31 -2.24 -6.24 -14.81
CA VAL A 31 -2.97 -6.39 -13.55
C VAL A 31 -4.45 -6.12 -13.77
N ASN A 32 -4.81 -5.07 -14.51
CA ASN A 32 -6.20 -4.75 -14.78
C ASN A 32 -6.90 -5.86 -15.59
N GLN A 33 -6.26 -6.33 -16.67
CA GLN A 33 -6.78 -7.44 -17.48
C GLN A 33 -6.93 -8.73 -16.68
N TYR A 34 -5.98 -9.02 -15.79
CA TYR A 34 -6.08 -10.18 -14.90
C TYR A 34 -7.27 -10.04 -13.94
N MET A 35 -7.45 -8.86 -13.33
CA MET A 35 -8.60 -8.61 -12.46
C MET A 35 -9.91 -8.78 -13.21
N GLU A 36 -10.05 -8.22 -14.41
CA GLU A 36 -11.26 -8.33 -15.23
C GLU A 36 -11.54 -9.77 -15.66
N ARG A 37 -10.54 -10.48 -16.18
CA ARG A 37 -10.78 -11.81 -16.81
C ARG A 37 -10.76 -12.97 -15.83
N MET A 38 -9.96 -12.88 -14.78
CA MET A 38 -9.69 -14.02 -13.89
C MET A 38 -10.30 -13.84 -12.49
N VAL A 39 -10.44 -12.61 -12.00
CA VAL A 39 -10.94 -12.38 -10.63
C VAL A 39 -12.41 -11.98 -10.65
N SER A 40 -12.78 -11.01 -11.48
CA SER A 40 -14.13 -10.46 -11.51
C SER A 40 -15.25 -11.48 -11.71
N PRO A 41 -15.09 -12.56 -12.50
CA PRO A 41 -16.17 -13.54 -12.68
C PRO A 41 -16.55 -14.31 -11.41
N PHE A 42 -15.71 -14.28 -10.37
CA PHE A 42 -15.96 -15.00 -9.10
C PHE A 42 -16.63 -14.14 -8.02
N PHE A 43 -16.80 -12.84 -8.24
CA PHE A 43 -17.37 -11.92 -7.26
C PHE A 43 -18.46 -11.05 -7.88
N ASP A 44 -19.39 -10.59 -7.05
CA ASP A 44 -20.35 -9.57 -7.51
C ASP A 44 -19.60 -8.24 -7.72
N SER A 45 -19.96 -7.56 -8.82
CA SER A 45 -19.49 -6.21 -9.16
C SER A 45 -19.61 -5.20 -8.03
N VAL A 46 -20.59 -5.32 -7.12
CA VAL A 46 -20.75 -4.41 -5.98
C VAL A 46 -19.61 -4.49 -4.96
N TYR A 47 -18.85 -5.60 -4.95
CA TYR A 47 -17.69 -5.79 -4.07
C TYR A 47 -16.35 -5.46 -4.74
N LEU A 48 -16.36 -5.14 -6.04
CA LEU A 48 -15.15 -4.90 -6.82
C LEU A 48 -15.11 -3.45 -7.30
N VAL A 49 -14.00 -2.77 -7.01
CA VAL A 49 -13.73 -1.46 -7.59
C VAL A 49 -13.05 -1.66 -8.94
N SER A 50 -13.60 -1.07 -9.99
CA SER A 50 -12.96 -1.00 -11.31
C SER A 50 -11.91 0.11 -11.30
N PRO A 51 -10.61 -0.22 -11.36
CA PRO A 51 -9.58 0.80 -11.36
C PRO A 51 -9.44 1.43 -12.74
N LYS A 52 -9.16 2.73 -12.77
CA LYS A 52 -8.82 3.45 -13.99
C LYS A 52 -7.29 3.52 -14.12
N ILE A 53 -6.77 3.22 -15.30
CA ILE A 53 -5.34 3.42 -15.57
C ILE A 53 -5.15 4.90 -15.90
N ILE A 54 -4.23 5.54 -15.17
CA ILE A 54 -3.84 6.92 -15.40
C ILE A 54 -2.34 7.00 -15.69
N GLU A 55 -1.94 8.07 -16.36
CA GLU A 55 -0.53 8.37 -16.61
C GLU A 55 -0.16 9.71 -15.98
N MET A 56 0.94 9.72 -15.23
CA MET A 56 1.44 10.90 -14.52
C MET A 56 2.87 11.19 -14.94
N ASN A 57 3.30 12.46 -14.91
CA ASN A 57 4.68 12.79 -15.24
C ASN A 57 5.62 12.17 -14.20
N VAL A 58 6.77 11.67 -14.67
CA VAL A 58 7.78 11.06 -13.81
C VAL A 58 8.23 12.01 -12.69
N GLU A 59 8.38 13.30 -13.02
CA GLU A 59 8.79 14.31 -12.04
C GLU A 59 7.74 14.48 -10.94
N ASP A 60 6.46 14.63 -11.29
CA ASP A 60 5.38 14.74 -10.31
C ASP A 60 5.32 13.50 -9.40
N VAL A 61 5.49 12.30 -9.97
CA VAL A 61 5.53 11.06 -9.19
C VAL A 61 6.78 11.00 -8.29
N HIS A 62 7.92 11.54 -8.73
CA HIS A 62 9.11 11.65 -7.88
C HIS A 62 8.85 12.50 -6.64
N GLN A 63 8.10 13.60 -6.79
CA GLN A 63 7.70 14.46 -5.68
C GLN A 63 6.69 13.75 -4.77
N LEU A 64 5.66 13.11 -5.32
CA LEU A 64 4.67 12.33 -4.57
C LEU A 64 5.33 11.14 -3.82
N ALA A 65 6.37 10.55 -4.39
CA ALA A 65 7.10 9.45 -3.78
C ALA A 65 7.93 9.86 -2.55
N LYS A 66 7.94 11.13 -2.15
CA LYS A 66 8.50 11.60 -0.88
C LYS A 66 7.56 11.36 0.30
N ILE A 67 6.24 11.27 0.05
CA ILE A 67 5.20 11.15 1.09
C ILE A 67 5.50 10.04 2.11
N PRO A 68 5.95 8.82 1.72
CA PRO A 68 6.22 7.76 2.68
C PRO A 68 7.41 8.04 3.63
N SER A 69 8.28 8.99 3.30
CA SER A 69 9.41 9.42 4.16
C SER A 69 9.01 10.47 5.18
N LEU A 70 7.80 11.04 5.08
CA LEU A 70 7.38 12.14 5.93
C LEU A 70 6.95 11.64 7.32
N PRO A 71 7.02 12.50 8.35
CA PRO A 71 6.52 12.17 9.68
C PRO A 71 5.06 11.73 9.65
N ALA A 72 4.74 10.76 10.49
CA ALA A 72 3.35 10.33 10.67
C ALA A 72 2.48 11.52 11.11
N ASN A 73 1.29 11.65 10.51
CA ASN A 73 0.32 12.73 10.73
C ASN A 73 0.69 14.11 10.17
N LEU A 74 1.75 14.23 9.36
CA LEU A 74 1.98 15.47 8.60
C LEU A 74 0.88 15.60 7.53
N LYS A 75 0.05 16.63 7.63
CA LYS A 75 -0.94 17.00 6.61
C LYS A 75 -0.28 18.00 5.66
N LEU A 76 -0.27 17.65 4.38
CA LEU A 76 0.12 18.55 3.30
C LEU A 76 -1.16 19.11 2.67
N GLU A 77 -1.23 20.42 2.48
CA GLU A 77 -2.40 21.06 1.85
C GLU A 77 -2.11 21.46 0.40
N GLN A 78 -0.86 21.77 0.09
CA GLN A 78 -0.41 22.20 -1.23
C GLN A 78 0.71 21.30 -1.77
N PHE A 79 0.72 21.12 -3.09
CA PHE A 79 1.75 20.32 -3.76
C PHE A 79 3.15 20.97 -3.67
N ASP A 80 3.21 22.30 -3.63
CA ASP A 80 4.47 23.06 -3.52
C ASP A 80 5.24 22.73 -2.22
N GLU A 81 4.53 22.32 -1.16
CA GLU A 81 5.16 21.84 0.07
C GLU A 81 6.03 20.60 -0.17
N LEU A 82 5.67 19.73 -1.12
CA LEU A 82 6.48 18.57 -1.52
C LEU A 82 7.71 18.97 -2.35
N LEU A 83 7.58 20.03 -3.15
CA LEU A 83 8.67 20.56 -3.98
C LEU A 83 9.79 21.15 -3.12
N ALA A 84 9.43 21.79 -2.00
CA ALA A 84 10.38 22.37 -1.05
C ALA A 84 11.23 21.30 -0.32
N LEU A 85 10.79 20.04 -0.31
CA LEU A 85 11.49 18.96 0.38
C LEU A 85 12.67 18.41 -0.42
N PRO A 86 13.71 17.89 0.25
CA PRO A 86 14.84 17.24 -0.42
C PRO A 86 14.44 16.07 -1.34
N SER A 87 15.13 15.94 -2.48
CA SER A 87 14.87 14.90 -3.50
C SER A 87 15.31 13.50 -3.08
N ASP A 88 16.26 13.37 -2.17
CA ASP A 88 16.75 12.11 -1.62
C ASP A 88 15.71 11.37 -0.76
N LEU A 89 14.69 12.09 -0.27
CA LEU A 89 13.54 11.49 0.42
C LEU A 89 12.62 10.69 -0.50
N SER A 90 12.77 10.81 -1.82
CA SER A 90 11.89 10.16 -2.78
C SER A 90 12.16 8.66 -2.92
N PHE A 91 11.10 7.87 -2.82
CA PHE A 91 11.11 6.44 -3.14
C PHE A 91 11.13 6.13 -4.65
N LEU A 92 11.31 7.14 -5.51
CA LEU A 92 11.49 7.00 -6.95
C LEU A 92 12.79 7.73 -7.39
N PRO A 93 13.95 7.07 -7.36
CA PRO A 93 15.19 7.71 -7.80
C PRO A 93 15.17 7.95 -9.31
N LEU A 94 15.21 9.22 -9.74
CA LEU A 94 15.19 9.60 -11.15
C LEU A 94 16.35 8.98 -11.95
N ALA A 95 17.51 8.76 -11.30
CA ALA A 95 18.67 8.12 -11.90
C ALA A 95 18.39 6.69 -12.44
N ASN A 96 17.36 6.01 -11.92
CA ASN A 96 16.99 4.65 -12.33
C ASN A 96 15.99 4.63 -13.50
N ILE A 97 15.53 5.80 -13.94
CA ILE A 97 14.51 5.94 -14.98
C ILE A 97 15.22 6.29 -16.30
N PRO A 98 15.00 5.49 -17.37
CA PRO A 98 15.51 5.84 -18.70
C PRO A 98 14.98 7.19 -19.18
N ARG A 99 15.83 8.00 -19.82
CA ARG A 99 15.48 9.36 -20.29
C ARG A 99 14.31 9.41 -21.27
N ASN A 100 14.00 8.30 -21.94
CA ASN A 100 12.87 8.19 -22.86
C ASN A 100 11.52 7.93 -22.15
N VAL A 101 11.52 7.73 -20.83
CA VAL A 101 10.29 7.54 -20.04
C VAL A 101 9.95 8.86 -19.36
N LEU A 102 8.89 9.52 -19.86
CA LEU A 102 8.40 10.79 -19.32
C LEU A 102 7.18 10.62 -18.42
N ARG A 103 6.45 9.51 -18.57
CA ARG A 103 5.19 9.24 -17.87
C ARG A 103 5.23 7.86 -17.22
N LEU A 104 4.56 7.75 -16.07
CA LEU A 104 4.35 6.51 -15.33
C LEU A 104 2.87 6.19 -15.25
N THR A 105 2.55 4.92 -15.47
CA THR A 105 1.18 4.42 -15.27
C THR A 105 0.93 4.14 -13.78
N ALA A 106 -0.26 4.48 -13.30
CA ALA A 106 -0.77 4.09 -11.99
C ALA A 106 -2.22 3.61 -12.09
N LEU A 107 -2.66 2.85 -11.08
CA LEU A 107 -4.07 2.48 -10.95
C LEU A 107 -4.76 3.50 -10.03
N GLU A 108 -5.69 4.25 -10.58
CA GLU A 108 -6.60 5.13 -9.88
C GLU A 108 -7.82 4.34 -9.40
N MET A 109 -8.14 4.46 -8.12
CA MET A 109 -9.28 3.79 -7.51
C MET A 109 -9.90 4.63 -6.41
N LEU A 110 -11.15 4.34 -6.07
CA LEU A 110 -11.83 4.97 -4.95
C LEU A 110 -11.15 4.60 -3.64
N ASP A 111 -11.06 5.55 -2.72
CA ASP A 111 -10.58 5.32 -1.37
C ASP A 111 -11.58 4.42 -0.61
N ALA A 112 -11.16 3.17 -0.42
CA ALA A 112 -11.95 2.17 0.30
C ALA A 112 -12.21 2.54 1.77
N THR A 113 -11.46 3.49 2.34
CA THR A 113 -11.66 3.95 3.73
C THR A 113 -12.83 4.92 3.88
N ARG A 114 -13.33 5.48 2.77
CA ARG A 114 -14.37 6.52 2.75
C ARG A 114 -15.46 6.23 1.71
N ILE A 115 -15.83 4.95 1.54
CA ILE A 115 -16.89 4.57 0.60
C ILE A 115 -18.21 5.24 1.01
N PRO A 116 -18.92 5.91 0.09
CA PRO A 116 -20.21 6.53 0.37
C PRO A 116 -21.20 5.51 0.94
N LYS A 117 -21.84 5.85 2.06
CA LYS A 117 -22.86 4.99 2.69
C LYS A 117 -24.11 4.98 1.79
N HIS A 118 -24.62 3.80 1.45
CA HIS A 118 -25.92 3.68 0.78
C HIS A 118 -27.11 4.10 1.67
N LEU A 119 -26.90 4.28 2.98
CA LEU A 119 -27.90 4.80 3.91
C LEU A 119 -27.84 6.33 3.94
N ILE A 120 -28.75 6.94 3.17
CA ILE A 120 -28.89 8.40 2.94
C ILE A 120 -29.07 9.21 4.25
N SER A 121 -29.46 8.58 5.36
CA SER A 121 -29.89 9.27 6.58
C SER A 121 -28.85 9.45 7.69
N TYR A 122 -27.64 8.86 7.60
CA TYR A 122 -26.67 8.93 8.69
C TYR A 122 -25.40 9.71 8.33
N ILE A 123 -25.36 10.97 8.77
CA ILE A 123 -24.16 11.82 8.77
C ILE A 123 -23.44 11.57 10.10
N GLY A 124 -22.45 10.69 10.09
CA GLY A 124 -21.62 10.41 11.25
C GLY A 124 -20.31 9.74 10.86
N PRO A 125 -19.37 9.57 11.81
CA PRO A 125 -18.04 9.08 11.52
C PRO A 125 -18.09 7.73 10.80
N THR A 126 -17.11 7.49 9.94
CA THR A 126 -16.91 6.21 9.26
C THR A 126 -15.68 5.55 9.85
N ILE A 127 -15.87 4.33 10.34
CA ILE A 127 -14.76 3.45 10.76
C ILE A 127 -14.67 2.36 9.69
N THR A 128 -13.50 2.27 9.06
CA THR A 128 -13.22 1.24 8.06
C THR A 128 -12.25 0.23 8.65
N VAL A 129 -12.54 -1.05 8.45
CA VAL A 129 -11.69 -2.15 8.92
C VAL A 129 -11.17 -2.92 7.71
N GLU A 130 -9.85 -2.90 7.51
CA GLU A 130 -9.20 -3.74 6.50
C GLU A 130 -8.91 -5.12 7.10
N ILE A 131 -9.54 -6.16 6.56
CA ILE A 131 -9.29 -7.55 6.96
C ILE A 131 -8.57 -8.26 5.81
N LYS A 132 -7.45 -8.91 6.12
CA LYS A 132 -6.71 -9.77 5.20
C LYS A 132 -6.94 -11.24 5.55
N PRO A 133 -8.08 -11.84 5.16
CA PRO A 133 -8.35 -13.23 5.44
C PRO A 133 -7.25 -14.08 4.78
N LYS A 134 -6.70 -15.01 5.55
CA LYS A 134 -5.74 -15.99 5.04
C LYS A 134 -6.50 -17.16 4.43
N GLN A 135 -5.80 -18.23 4.09
CA GLN A 135 -6.44 -19.46 3.63
C GLN A 135 -7.47 -19.95 4.66
N GLY A 136 -8.72 -20.10 4.23
CA GLY A 136 -9.85 -20.52 5.08
C GLY A 136 -10.10 -22.03 5.12
N PHE A 137 -9.16 -22.85 4.65
CA PHE A 137 -9.29 -24.30 4.59
C PHE A 137 -7.98 -25.01 4.94
N TYR A 138 -8.07 -26.26 5.36
CA TYR A 138 -6.91 -27.12 5.64
C TYR A 138 -6.32 -27.68 4.35
N GLN A 139 -4.99 -27.85 4.31
CA GLN A 139 -4.34 -28.52 3.20
C GLN A 139 -4.57 -30.02 3.32
N ASN A 140 -5.16 -30.62 2.28
CA ASN A 140 -5.33 -32.07 2.20
C ASN A 140 -4.25 -32.63 1.26
N HIS A 141 -3.30 -33.37 1.81
CA HIS A 141 -2.24 -34.04 1.05
C HIS A 141 -2.44 -35.55 1.16
N LEU A 142 -2.50 -36.23 0.01
CA LEU A 142 -2.53 -37.69 -0.11
C LEU A 142 -1.24 -38.28 0.49
N SER A 143 -1.17 -38.47 1.82
CA SER A 143 -0.11 -39.10 2.64
C SER A 143 0.33 -38.28 3.87
N MET A 144 -0.17 -37.05 4.06
CA MET A 144 0.20 -36.24 5.23
C MET A 144 -1.05 -35.74 5.95
N ASP A 145 -1.12 -36.04 7.24
CA ASP A 145 -2.09 -35.42 8.15
C ASP A 145 -1.48 -34.14 8.74
N ILE A 146 -2.04 -33.00 8.37
CA ILE A 146 -1.59 -31.69 8.82
C ILE A 146 -2.76 -31.03 9.57
N PRO A 147 -2.78 -31.10 10.91
CA PRO A 147 -3.90 -30.61 11.72
C PRO A 147 -3.93 -29.08 11.90
N TYR A 148 -3.18 -28.35 11.08
CA TYR A 148 -3.03 -26.90 11.15
C TYR A 148 -3.29 -26.28 9.79
N CYS A 149 -3.93 -25.11 9.76
CA CYS A 149 -4.01 -24.33 8.53
C CYS A 149 -2.64 -23.73 8.20
N ASN A 150 -2.41 -23.39 6.94
CA ASN A 150 -1.13 -22.87 6.48
C ASN A 150 -0.70 -21.60 7.25
N ASN A 151 -1.64 -20.75 7.66
CA ASN A 151 -1.31 -19.57 8.45
C ASN A 151 -0.79 -19.91 9.86
N CYS A 152 -1.35 -20.93 10.52
CA CYS A 152 -0.86 -21.39 11.83
C CYS A 152 0.55 -21.96 11.73
N ILE A 153 0.82 -22.74 10.68
CA ILE A 153 2.15 -23.29 10.39
C ILE A 153 3.17 -22.16 10.20
N LEU A 154 2.84 -21.17 9.36
CA LEU A 154 3.71 -20.01 9.14
C LEU A 154 3.98 -19.24 10.42
N GLN A 155 2.99 -19.05 11.29
CA GLN A 155 3.19 -18.37 12.57
C GLN A 155 4.19 -19.11 13.47
N GLN A 156 4.11 -20.44 13.53
CA GLN A 156 5.05 -21.27 14.30
C GLN A 156 6.49 -21.16 13.78
N HIS A 157 6.70 -21.03 12.46
CA HIS A 157 8.03 -20.86 11.87
C HIS A 157 8.58 -19.42 11.96
N PHE A 158 7.71 -18.39 11.94
CA PHE A 158 8.12 -16.99 12.01
C PHE A 158 8.34 -16.47 13.45
N LEU A 159 7.75 -17.12 14.47
CA LEU A 159 7.95 -16.76 15.88
C LEU A 159 9.43 -16.78 16.34
N PRO A 160 10.26 -17.80 16.03
CA PRO A 160 11.67 -17.77 16.45
C PRO A 160 12.50 -16.67 15.76
N PHE A 161 12.22 -16.35 14.49
CA PHE A 161 12.96 -15.31 13.76
C PHE A 161 12.50 -13.88 14.10
N THR A 162 11.21 -13.66 14.33
CA THR A 162 10.67 -12.31 14.62
C THR A 162 10.87 -11.88 16.06
N MET A 163 10.89 -12.80 17.05
CA MET A 163 11.28 -12.43 18.42
C MET A 163 12.75 -12.00 18.50
N ILE A 164 13.66 -12.65 17.77
CA ILE A 164 15.07 -12.25 17.72
C ILE A 164 15.19 -10.87 17.06
N LEU A 165 14.51 -10.62 15.93
CA LEU A 165 14.60 -9.32 15.25
C LEU A 165 13.92 -8.18 16.02
N LYS A 166 12.73 -8.39 16.60
CA LYS A 166 12.06 -7.38 17.46
C LYS A 166 12.82 -7.15 18.77
N GLY A 167 13.39 -8.21 19.36
CA GLY A 167 14.26 -8.11 20.52
C GLY A 167 15.56 -7.37 20.22
N LEU A 168 16.18 -7.58 19.05
CA LEU A 168 17.37 -6.83 18.61
C LEU A 168 17.05 -5.38 18.23
N LEU A 169 15.89 -5.08 17.65
CA LEU A 169 15.45 -3.71 17.37
C LEU A 169 15.17 -2.94 18.66
N LEU A 170 14.45 -3.53 19.63
CA LEU A 170 14.24 -2.94 20.95
C LEU A 170 15.56 -2.80 21.75
N ALA A 171 16.47 -3.78 21.67
CA ALA A 171 17.77 -3.71 22.33
C ALA A 171 18.79 -2.79 21.62
N ARG A 172 18.47 -2.30 20.42
CA ARG A 172 19.26 -1.31 19.67
C ARG A 172 18.76 0.10 19.92
N GLU A 173 17.46 0.28 20.19
CA GLU A 173 16.91 1.54 20.73
C GLU A 173 17.31 1.78 22.19
N MET A 174 17.54 0.73 22.99
CA MET A 174 17.96 0.84 24.40
C MET A 174 19.48 0.95 24.64
N ARG A 175 20.32 1.12 23.60
CA ARG A 175 21.79 1.10 23.72
C ARG A 175 22.53 2.40 23.33
N PHE A 176 21.90 3.55 23.57
CA PHE A 176 22.59 4.83 23.75
C PHE A 176 22.16 5.46 25.09
N GLY A 177 22.92 5.19 26.17
CA GLY A 177 22.96 6.06 27.36
C GLY A 177 24.08 7.13 27.20
N PRO A 178 24.37 8.01 28.20
CA PRO A 178 23.99 7.94 29.62
C PRO A 178 23.49 9.27 30.28
N PHE A 179 22.92 9.11 31.48
CA PHE A 179 22.87 9.98 32.69
C PHE A 179 23.28 11.47 32.60
N ARG A 180 22.41 12.34 33.17
CA ARG A 180 22.73 13.12 34.39
C ARG A 180 21.46 13.53 35.14
N ALA A 181 21.46 13.21 36.43
CA ALA A 181 20.60 13.83 37.42
C ALA A 181 21.27 15.13 37.87
N ASP A 182 20.51 16.20 37.90
CA ASP A 182 20.65 17.31 38.83
C ASP A 182 19.31 17.45 39.56
#